data_AF-A0A927PQQ7-F1
#
_entry.id   AF-A0A927PQQ7-F1
#
_cell.length_a   1.000
_cell.length_b   1.000
_cell.length_c   1.000
_cell.angle_alpha   90.00
_cell.angle_beta   90.00
_cell.angle_gamma   90.00
#
_symmetry.space_group_name_H-M   'P 1'
#
loop_
_entity.id
_entity.type
_entity.pdbx_description
1 polymer ?
#
loop_
_entity_poly.entity_id
_entity_poly.type
_entity_poly.pdbx_seq_one_letter_code
_entity_poly.pdbx_strand_id
1 'polypeptide(L)'
;MFGVADVVARVSDAAFGRPLVTNVLRGHVVEAIVALALEPEWRWCAADYASWDFEHDAGVRLEVRQSALRQSWVQSSTSVSRPAFDIRARTGRTEAGQWIAEPGRAANLYLFCYHDRTDDDADHRDPRQWSFFIVPAASLPDAGTIGLASLRRYAAGVPITALRAAMNDAVNALTSAG
;
A
#
# COMPACT_ATOMS: atom_id res chain seq x y z
N MET A 1 -19.22 -30.32 -14.45
CA MET A 1 -17.81 -29.93 -14.63
C MET A 1 -17.70 -28.49 -14.17
N PHE A 2 -16.73 -28.15 -13.32
CA PHE A 2 -16.49 -26.76 -12.90
C PHE A 2 -15.59 -26.04 -13.94
N GLY A 3 -15.76 -24.74 -14.09
CA GLY A 3 -15.04 -23.89 -15.06
C GLY A 3 -14.08 -22.89 -14.41
N VAL A 4 -13.46 -22.04 -15.24
CA VAL A 4 -12.47 -21.03 -14.78
C VAL A 4 -13.06 -20.08 -13.73
N ALA A 5 -14.30 -19.63 -13.93
CA ALA A 5 -14.98 -18.74 -12.99
C ALA A 5 -15.17 -19.39 -11.61
N ASP A 6 -15.47 -20.69 -11.55
CA ASP A 6 -15.60 -21.43 -10.29
C ASP A 6 -14.26 -21.50 -9.55
N VAL A 7 -13.17 -21.74 -10.27
CA VAL A 7 -11.81 -21.77 -9.69
C VAL A 7 -11.43 -20.39 -9.14
N VAL A 8 -11.65 -19.31 -9.90
CA VAL A 8 -11.37 -17.93 -9.46
C VAL A 8 -12.20 -17.57 -8.24
N ALA A 9 -13.51 -17.82 -8.27
CA ALA A 9 -14.37 -17.54 -7.13
C ALA A 9 -13.93 -18.32 -5.88
N ARG A 10 -13.56 -19.60 -6.03
CA ARG A 10 -13.14 -20.45 -4.91
C ARG A 10 -11.82 -19.99 -4.30
N VAL A 11 -10.83 -19.60 -5.11
CA VAL A 11 -9.56 -19.10 -4.60
C VAL A 11 -9.72 -17.70 -4.00
N SER A 12 -10.54 -16.83 -4.59
CA SER A 12 -10.86 -15.51 -4.04
C SER A 12 -11.54 -15.60 -2.68
N ASP A 13 -12.52 -16.50 -2.51
CA ASP A 13 -13.16 -16.76 -1.22
C ASP A 13 -12.16 -17.32 -0.18
N ALA A 14 -11.31 -18.26 -0.57
CA ALA A 14 -10.28 -18.79 0.32
C ALA A 14 -9.26 -17.73 0.77
N ALA A 15 -8.90 -16.80 -0.13
CA ALA A 15 -7.94 -15.74 0.09
C ALA A 15 -8.50 -14.53 0.86
N PHE A 16 -9.71 -14.09 0.49
CA PHE A 16 -10.28 -12.79 0.87
C PHE A 16 -11.70 -12.90 1.46
N GLY A 17 -12.25 -14.10 1.59
CA GLY A 17 -13.59 -14.33 2.15
C GLY A 17 -13.70 -14.02 3.66
N ARG A 18 -12.56 -13.88 4.36
CA ARG A 18 -12.52 -13.58 5.80
C ARG A 18 -12.06 -12.14 6.09
N PRO A 19 -12.55 -11.51 7.17
CA PRO A 19 -12.16 -10.15 7.56
C PRO A 19 -10.64 -9.97 7.75
N LEU A 20 -9.99 -10.93 8.41
CA LEU A 20 -8.55 -10.90 8.63
C LEU A 20 -7.82 -11.64 7.51
N VAL A 21 -7.22 -10.87 6.62
CA VAL A 21 -6.39 -11.38 5.52
C VAL A 21 -4.93 -11.57 5.96
N THR A 22 -4.28 -12.64 5.48
CA THR A 22 -2.88 -12.95 5.76
C THR A 22 -1.96 -11.82 5.29
N ASN A 23 -0.78 -11.68 5.91
CA ASN A 23 0.15 -10.61 5.56
C ASN A 23 0.64 -10.69 4.09
N VAL A 24 0.72 -11.89 3.53
CA VAL A 24 1.09 -12.12 2.13
C VAL A 24 0.03 -11.53 1.18
N LEU A 25 -1.25 -11.74 1.47
CA LEU A 25 -2.35 -11.33 0.59
C LEU A 25 -2.92 -9.95 0.94
N ARG A 26 -2.63 -9.41 2.13
CA ARG A 26 -3.14 -8.12 2.59
C ARG A 26 -2.62 -6.94 1.76
N GLY A 27 -1.43 -7.06 1.17
CA GLY A 27 -0.92 -6.07 0.20
C GLY A 27 -1.91 -5.85 -0.94
N HIS A 28 -2.32 -6.93 -1.62
CA HIS A 28 -3.30 -6.91 -2.70
C HIS A 28 -4.65 -6.30 -2.30
N VAL A 29 -5.13 -6.54 -1.07
CA VAL A 29 -6.38 -5.94 -0.58
C VAL A 29 -6.24 -4.43 -0.45
N VAL A 30 -5.13 -3.96 0.12
CA VAL A 30 -4.88 -2.52 0.29
C VAL A 30 -4.67 -1.85 -1.05
N GLU A 31 -3.92 -2.46 -1.97
CA GLU A 31 -3.77 -1.96 -3.33
C GLU A 31 -5.13 -1.89 -4.05
N ALA A 32 -5.99 -2.90 -3.95
CA ALA A 32 -7.34 -2.84 -4.52
C ALA A 32 -8.18 -1.69 -3.92
N ILE A 33 -8.09 -1.45 -2.61
CA ILE A 33 -8.75 -0.30 -1.95
C ILE A 33 -8.23 1.02 -2.54
N VAL A 34 -6.91 1.12 -2.74
CA VAL A 34 -6.26 2.31 -3.30
C VAL A 34 -6.65 2.51 -4.77
N ALA A 35 -6.68 1.45 -5.57
CA ALA A 35 -7.13 1.47 -6.96
C ALA A 35 -8.56 2.03 -7.06
N LEU A 36 -9.50 1.45 -6.31
CA LEU A 36 -10.89 1.91 -6.26
C LEU A 36 -11.02 3.37 -5.81
N ALA A 37 -10.09 3.86 -4.98
CA ALA A 37 -10.11 5.23 -4.48
C ALA A 37 -9.48 6.25 -5.43
N LEU A 38 -8.57 5.82 -6.31
CA LEU A 38 -7.71 6.71 -7.11
C LEU A 38 -7.88 6.59 -8.63
N GLU A 39 -8.53 5.54 -9.14
CA GLU A 39 -8.87 5.42 -10.56
C GLU A 39 -9.85 6.52 -11.02
N PRO A 40 -9.83 6.94 -12.30
CA PRO A 40 -9.01 6.40 -13.39
C PRO A 40 -7.59 7.00 -13.50
N GLU A 41 -7.29 8.09 -12.82
CA GLU A 41 -6.03 8.85 -13.01
C GLU A 41 -4.79 8.07 -12.56
N TRP A 42 -4.99 7.09 -11.67
CA TRP A 42 -3.99 6.13 -11.25
C TRP A 42 -4.29 4.75 -11.82
N ARG A 43 -3.35 4.21 -12.58
CA ARG A 43 -3.40 2.85 -13.10
C ARG A 43 -2.70 1.89 -12.14
N TRP A 44 -3.40 0.87 -11.67
CA TRP A 44 -2.82 -0.23 -10.91
C TRP A 44 -1.94 -1.10 -11.83
N CYS A 45 -0.64 -1.13 -11.59
CA CYS A 45 0.35 -1.83 -12.41
C CYS A 45 1.23 -2.80 -11.63
N ALA A 46 0.91 -3.06 -10.36
CA ALA A 46 1.62 -4.02 -9.52
C ALA A 46 1.67 -5.40 -10.20
N ALA A 47 2.84 -6.02 -10.15
CA ALA A 47 3.10 -7.37 -10.66
C ALA A 47 4.31 -7.95 -9.91
N ASP A 48 4.58 -9.26 -10.06
CA ASP A 48 5.61 -10.00 -9.32
C ASP A 48 7.03 -9.37 -9.36
N TYR A 49 7.33 -8.49 -10.32
CA TYR A 49 8.60 -7.79 -10.46
C TYR A 49 8.48 -6.26 -10.65
N ALA A 50 7.28 -5.70 -10.46
CA ALA A 50 7.09 -4.26 -10.57
C ALA A 50 7.89 -3.55 -9.47
N SER A 51 8.50 -2.41 -9.81
CA SER A 51 9.25 -1.59 -8.84
C SER A 51 8.40 -0.51 -8.16
N TRP A 52 7.12 -0.43 -8.53
CA TRP A 52 6.07 0.40 -7.97
C TRP A 52 4.70 -0.22 -8.26
N ASP A 53 3.68 0.19 -7.52
CA ASP A 53 2.36 -0.41 -7.56
C ASP A 53 1.40 0.35 -8.50
N PHE A 54 1.56 1.68 -8.61
CA PHE A 54 0.70 2.51 -9.45
C PHE A 54 1.46 3.55 -10.26
N GLU A 55 0.88 3.91 -11.41
CA GLU A 55 1.31 5.02 -12.26
C GLU A 55 0.17 6.02 -12.44
N HIS A 56 0.48 7.30 -12.25
CA HIS A 56 -0.43 8.40 -12.53
C HIS A 56 -0.27 8.88 -13.98
N ASP A 57 -1.33 9.43 -14.57
CA ASP A 57 -1.30 10.03 -15.92
C ASP A 57 -0.25 11.15 -16.09
N ALA A 58 0.14 11.79 -15.00
CA ALA A 58 1.22 12.79 -14.97
C ALA A 58 2.65 12.18 -14.88
N GLY A 59 2.80 10.87 -15.00
CA GLY A 59 4.09 10.18 -14.91
C GLY A 59 4.62 9.99 -13.48
N VAL A 60 3.78 10.17 -12.47
CA VAL A 60 4.14 9.96 -11.05
C VAL A 60 3.98 8.49 -10.69
N ARG A 61 4.99 7.89 -10.05
CA ARG A 61 4.99 6.50 -9.58
C ARG A 61 4.71 6.42 -8.08
N LEU A 62 3.89 5.45 -7.67
CA LEU A 62 3.49 5.27 -6.27
C LEU A 62 3.78 3.86 -5.76
N GLU A 63 4.42 3.78 -4.59
CA GLU A 63 4.60 2.54 -3.83
C GLU A 63 3.59 2.49 -2.67
N VAL A 64 2.88 1.39 -2.53
CA VAL A 64 1.97 1.13 -1.40
C VAL A 64 2.69 0.26 -0.36
N ARG A 65 2.54 0.64 0.91
CA ARG A 65 3.07 -0.09 2.04
C ARG A 65 1.99 -0.23 3.09
N GLN A 66 1.80 -1.44 3.62
CA GLN A 66 0.78 -1.69 4.63
C GLN A 66 1.33 -2.23 5.93
N SER A 67 0.61 -1.94 7.03
CA SER A 67 0.80 -2.58 8.32
C SER A 67 -0.53 -2.61 9.07
N ALA A 68 -0.82 -3.72 9.74
CA ALA A 68 -2.02 -3.90 10.55
C ALA A 68 -1.63 -4.29 11.98
N LEU A 69 -2.35 -3.83 13.00
CA LEU A 69 -2.07 -4.25 14.39
C LEU A 69 -2.51 -5.69 14.66
N ARG A 70 -3.70 -6.09 14.18
CA ARG A 70 -4.21 -7.46 14.31
C ARG A 70 -3.76 -8.31 13.13
N GLN A 71 -3.19 -9.47 13.41
CA GLN A 71 -2.78 -10.43 12.37
C GLN A 71 -3.74 -11.63 12.31
N SER A 72 -3.91 -12.19 11.11
CA SER A 72 -4.80 -13.34 10.88
C SER A 72 -4.44 -14.61 11.67
N TRP A 73 -3.17 -14.76 12.09
CA TRP A 73 -2.68 -15.92 12.85
C TRP A 73 -2.62 -15.69 14.37
N VAL A 74 -2.91 -14.48 14.84
CA VAL A 74 -2.88 -14.18 16.26
C VAL A 74 -4.12 -14.78 16.92
N GLN A 75 -3.90 -15.77 17.79
CA GLN A 75 -4.97 -16.50 18.48
C GLN A 75 -5.55 -15.76 19.69
N SER A 76 -4.89 -14.70 20.20
CA SER A 76 -5.38 -13.88 21.32
C SER A 76 -5.38 -12.39 20.97
N SER A 77 -6.47 -11.68 21.28
CA SER A 77 -6.62 -10.22 21.08
C SER A 77 -5.56 -9.37 21.79
N THR A 78 -4.70 -9.98 22.61
CA THR A 78 -3.63 -9.34 23.36
C THR A 78 -2.28 -9.26 22.64
N SER A 79 -2.07 -9.98 21.53
CA SER A 79 -0.80 -9.95 20.78
C SER A 79 -0.92 -9.06 19.54
N VAL A 80 -0.56 -7.78 19.68
CA VAL A 80 -0.57 -6.82 18.57
C VAL A 80 0.82 -6.72 17.93
N SER A 81 0.89 -6.64 16.60
CA SER A 81 2.16 -6.38 15.91
C SER A 81 2.55 -4.91 16.02
N ARG A 82 3.86 -4.64 16.12
CA ARG A 82 4.38 -3.26 16.03
C ARG A 82 4.33 -2.79 14.58
N PRO A 83 3.73 -1.63 14.27
CA PRO A 83 3.68 -1.13 12.90
C PRO A 83 5.08 -0.76 12.39
N ALA A 84 5.46 -1.37 11.28
CA ALA A 84 6.69 -1.08 10.56
C ALA A 84 6.47 -1.25 9.06
N PHE A 85 7.10 -0.36 8.28
CA PHE A 85 6.99 -0.34 6.83
C PHE A 85 8.38 -0.38 6.21
N ASP A 86 8.60 -1.23 5.19
CA ASP A 86 9.86 -1.26 4.45
C ASP A 86 10.00 -0.03 3.56
N ILE A 87 11.10 0.71 3.75
CA ILE A 87 11.44 1.91 2.98
C ILE A 87 12.86 1.85 2.41
N ARG A 88 13.50 0.69 2.48
CA ARG A 88 14.88 0.49 2.05
C ARG A 88 15.02 0.81 0.56
N ALA A 89 15.98 1.67 0.23
CA ALA A 89 16.39 1.88 -1.15
C ALA A 89 16.84 0.55 -1.79
N ARG A 90 16.44 0.33 -3.04
CA ARG A 90 16.83 -0.86 -3.82
C ARG A 90 18.11 -0.56 -4.58
N THR A 91 18.79 -1.61 -5.04
CA THR A 91 20.01 -1.50 -5.86
C THR A 91 19.72 -1.22 -7.33
N GLY A 92 18.45 -1.24 -7.71
CA GLY A 92 17.97 -1.03 -9.05
C GLY A 92 16.44 -1.12 -9.11
N ARG A 93 15.91 -0.97 -10.32
CA ARG A 93 14.50 -1.09 -10.64
C ARG A 93 14.30 -1.93 -11.89
N THR A 94 13.18 -2.61 -11.98
CA THR A 94 12.68 -3.21 -13.21
C THR A 94 11.79 -2.20 -13.92
N GLU A 95 12.10 -1.92 -15.17
CA GLU A 95 11.33 -1.01 -16.02
C GLU A 95 11.16 -1.67 -17.39
N ALA A 96 9.92 -1.78 -17.88
CA ALA A 96 9.58 -2.49 -19.12
C ALA A 96 10.18 -3.92 -19.24
N GLY A 97 10.24 -4.65 -18.12
CA GLY A 97 10.79 -6.01 -18.07
C GLY A 97 12.32 -6.09 -18.08
N GLN A 98 13.03 -4.95 -18.00
CA GLN A 98 14.49 -4.90 -17.95
C GLN A 98 14.97 -4.41 -16.58
N TRP A 99 16.04 -5.01 -16.08
CA TRP A 99 16.70 -4.58 -14.85
C TRP A 99 17.62 -3.38 -15.11
N ILE A 100 17.42 -2.31 -14.35
CA ILE A 100 18.23 -1.10 -14.38
C ILE A 100 18.93 -0.97 -13.02
N ALA A 101 20.26 -1.04 -13.02
CA ALA A 101 21.10 -0.94 -11.82
C ALA A 101 21.25 0.52 -11.35
N GLU A 102 20.16 1.14 -10.94
CA GLU A 102 20.11 2.50 -10.39
C GLU A 102 19.68 2.46 -8.91
N PRO A 103 20.61 2.61 -7.95
CA PRO A 103 20.28 2.59 -6.54
C PRO A 103 19.33 3.72 -6.15
N GLY A 104 18.28 3.39 -5.43
CA GLY A 104 17.29 4.38 -4.99
C GLY A 104 15.92 3.79 -4.70
N ARG A 105 14.94 4.69 -4.59
CA ARG A 105 13.52 4.33 -4.53
C ARG A 105 12.92 4.62 -5.89
N ALA A 106 12.30 3.62 -6.51
CA ALA A 106 11.78 3.75 -7.86
C ALA A 106 10.49 4.59 -7.92
N ALA A 107 9.68 4.57 -6.85
CA ALA A 107 8.50 5.41 -6.73
C ALA A 107 8.83 6.85 -6.33
N ASN A 108 8.01 7.80 -6.80
CA ASN A 108 8.08 9.20 -6.42
C ASN A 108 7.34 9.46 -5.09
N LEU A 109 6.24 8.76 -4.87
CA LEU A 109 5.42 8.81 -3.66
C LEU A 109 5.37 7.44 -2.98
N TYR A 110 5.21 7.46 -1.66
CA TYR A 110 4.86 6.30 -0.85
C TYR A 110 3.51 6.56 -0.18
N LEU A 111 2.60 5.58 -0.29
CA LEU A 111 1.34 5.54 0.44
C LEU A 111 1.42 4.47 1.53
N PHE A 112 1.63 4.91 2.76
CA PHE A 112 1.60 4.01 3.91
C PHE A 112 0.16 3.87 4.41
N CYS A 113 -0.33 2.65 4.43
CA CYS A 113 -1.67 2.27 4.84
C CYS A 113 -1.59 1.56 6.19
N TYR A 114 -2.21 2.14 7.21
CA TYR A 114 -2.18 1.63 8.57
C TYR A 114 -3.57 1.20 9.02
N HIS A 115 -3.70 -0.06 9.44
CA HIS A 115 -4.92 -0.60 10.04
C HIS A 115 -4.71 -0.74 11.56
N ASP A 116 -5.46 0.04 12.33
CA ASP A 116 -5.22 0.23 13.76
C ASP A 116 -6.13 -0.61 14.66
N ARG A 117 -7.07 -1.37 14.09
CA ARG A 117 -8.05 -2.14 14.84
C ARG A 117 -7.45 -3.43 15.41
N THR A 118 -7.85 -3.73 16.64
CA THR A 118 -7.42 -4.91 17.40
C THR A 118 -8.60 -5.72 17.94
N ASP A 119 -9.80 -5.15 17.90
CA ASP A 119 -11.06 -5.75 18.32
C ASP A 119 -11.62 -6.70 17.24
N ASP A 120 -12.69 -7.43 17.59
CA ASP A 120 -13.32 -8.45 16.73
C ASP A 120 -14.03 -7.89 15.50
N ASP A 121 -14.19 -6.56 15.42
CA ASP A 121 -14.71 -5.87 14.25
C ASP A 121 -13.62 -5.53 13.22
N ALA A 122 -12.35 -5.88 13.51
CA ALA A 122 -11.25 -5.71 12.57
C ALA A 122 -11.49 -6.46 11.25
N ASP A 123 -11.65 -5.69 10.17
CA ASP A 123 -11.78 -6.18 8.79
C ASP A 123 -10.77 -5.44 7.92
N HIS A 124 -9.77 -6.17 7.42
CA HIS A 124 -8.73 -5.63 6.53
C HIS A 124 -9.31 -5.22 5.17
N ARG A 125 -10.50 -5.67 4.82
CA ARG A 125 -11.18 -5.38 3.55
C ARG A 125 -12.07 -4.15 3.64
N ASP A 126 -12.37 -3.67 4.85
CA ASP A 126 -13.13 -2.43 5.05
C ASP A 126 -12.21 -1.21 4.88
N PRO A 127 -12.33 -0.43 3.79
CA PRO A 127 -11.43 0.69 3.53
C PRO A 127 -11.51 1.80 4.60
N ARG A 128 -12.60 1.85 5.38
CA ARG A 128 -12.79 2.86 6.43
C ARG A 128 -11.96 2.58 7.69
N GLN A 129 -11.44 1.36 7.82
CA GLN A 129 -10.57 0.97 8.95
C GLN A 129 -9.09 1.28 8.70
N TRP A 130 -8.76 1.85 7.54
CA TRP A 130 -7.40 2.22 7.16
C TRP A 130 -7.17 3.74 7.27
N SER A 131 -6.00 4.10 7.81
CA SER A 131 -5.44 5.45 7.76
C SER A 131 -4.32 5.50 6.72
N PHE A 132 -4.32 6.54 5.90
CA PHE A 132 -3.43 6.67 4.75
C PHE A 132 -2.45 7.82 4.93
N PHE A 133 -1.15 7.58 4.75
CA PHE A 133 -0.10 8.59 4.89
C PHE A 133 0.67 8.70 3.58
N ILE A 134 0.63 9.86 2.95
CA ILE A 134 1.29 10.13 1.67
C ILE A 134 2.61 10.83 1.97
N VAL A 135 3.73 10.27 1.48
CA VAL A 135 5.07 10.83 1.72
C VAL A 135 5.88 10.81 0.42
N PRO A 136 6.51 11.94 0.02
CA PRO A 136 7.47 11.94 -1.07
C PRO A 136 8.68 11.03 -0.76
N ALA A 137 9.08 10.21 -1.73
CA ALA A 137 10.20 9.29 -1.58
C ALA A 137 11.52 10.00 -1.23
N ALA A 138 11.69 11.24 -1.72
CA ALA A 138 12.83 12.10 -1.44
C ALA A 138 12.87 12.62 0.01
N SER A 139 11.73 12.64 0.71
CA SER A 139 11.64 13.07 2.12
C SER A 139 11.90 11.92 3.11
N LEU A 140 11.81 10.67 2.66
CA LEU A 140 12.01 9.50 3.52
C LEU A 140 13.48 9.34 3.93
N PRO A 141 13.75 8.98 5.20
CA PRO A 141 15.12 8.85 5.71
C PRO A 141 15.85 7.68 5.03
N ASP A 142 17.18 7.70 5.01
CA ASP A 142 17.97 6.54 4.58
C ASP A 142 17.95 5.46 5.68
N ALA A 143 16.99 4.55 5.58
CA ALA A 143 16.76 3.50 6.56
C ALA A 143 16.10 2.28 5.89
N GLY A 144 16.20 1.13 6.57
CA GLY A 144 15.54 -0.09 6.12
C GLY A 144 14.02 -0.05 6.29
N THR A 145 13.57 0.47 7.43
CA THR A 145 12.16 0.51 7.82
C THR A 145 11.81 1.80 8.54
N ILE A 146 10.54 2.21 8.49
CA ILE A 146 10.00 3.31 9.29
C ILE A 146 8.83 2.80 10.14
N GLY A 147 8.79 3.19 11.41
CA GLY A 147 7.67 2.90 12.32
C GLY A 147 6.64 4.04 12.32
N LEU A 148 5.41 3.76 12.75
CA LEU A 148 4.29 4.71 12.70
C LEU A 148 4.57 6.05 13.41
N ALA A 149 5.21 6.02 14.59
CA ALA A 149 5.53 7.25 15.33
C ALA A 149 6.53 8.15 14.58
N SER A 150 7.43 7.57 13.79
CA SER A 150 8.35 8.33 12.93
C SER A 150 7.63 8.80 11.66
N LEU A 151 6.83 7.94 11.03
CA LEU A 151 6.02 8.26 9.85
C LEU A 151 5.14 9.50 10.07
N ARG A 152 4.51 9.62 11.25
CA ARG A 152 3.67 10.77 11.63
C ARG A 152 4.41 12.12 11.67
N ARG A 153 5.74 12.13 11.60
CA ARG A 153 6.54 13.36 11.49
C ARG A 153 6.62 13.87 10.04
N TYR A 154 6.35 13.01 9.06
CA TYR A 154 6.41 13.33 7.63
C TYR A 154 5.03 13.63 7.05
N ALA A 155 3.98 13.00 7.57
CA ALA A 155 2.61 13.19 7.09
C ALA A 155 1.58 12.94 8.18
N ALA A 156 0.44 13.64 8.07
CA ALA A 156 -0.78 13.28 8.80
C ALA A 156 -1.50 12.14 8.07
N GLY A 157 -2.19 11.29 8.85
CA GLY A 157 -3.02 10.24 8.29
C GLY A 157 -4.36 10.81 7.83
N VAL A 158 -4.79 10.45 6.63
CA VAL A 158 -6.11 10.80 6.09
C VAL A 158 -7.01 9.55 6.02
N PRO A 159 -8.33 9.70 6.19
CA PRO A 159 -9.27 8.61 5.92
C PRO A 159 -9.44 8.38 4.42
N ILE A 160 -10.02 7.24 4.03
CA ILE A 160 -10.30 6.91 2.62
C ILE A 160 -11.07 8.01 1.89
N THR A 161 -12.00 8.69 2.58
CA THR A 161 -12.82 9.76 2.02
C THR A 161 -12.03 11.01 1.60
N ALA A 162 -10.82 11.18 2.12
CA ALA A 162 -9.94 12.30 1.80
C ALA A 162 -8.71 11.87 0.98
N LEU A 163 -8.53 10.56 0.72
CA LEU A 163 -7.34 10.02 0.06
C LEU A 163 -7.12 10.63 -1.33
N ARG A 164 -8.16 10.69 -2.17
CA ARG A 164 -8.06 11.24 -3.53
C ARG A 164 -7.60 12.69 -3.53
N ALA A 165 -8.25 13.54 -2.73
CA ALA A 165 -7.90 14.96 -2.66
C ALA A 165 -6.46 15.15 -2.18
N ALA A 166 -6.06 14.46 -1.11
CA ALA A 166 -4.70 14.53 -0.59
C ALA A 166 -3.65 14.00 -1.59
N MET A 167 -3.99 12.97 -2.37
CA MET A 167 -3.10 12.46 -3.41
C MET A 167 -2.94 13.45 -4.56
N ASN A 168 -4.02 14.11 -4.98
CA ASN A 168 -3.96 15.15 -6.01
C ASN A 168 -3.07 16.32 -5.57
N ASP A 169 -3.18 16.76 -4.30
CA ASP A 169 -2.30 17.79 -3.75
C ASP A 169 -0.83 17.37 -3.77
N ALA A 170 -0.54 16.12 -3.41
CA ALA A 170 0.82 15.58 -3.43
C ALA A 170 1.39 15.49 -4.86
N VAL A 171 0.58 15.07 -5.84
CA VAL A 171 0.97 15.05 -7.26
C VAL A 171 1.26 16.47 -7.75
N ASN A 172 0.35 17.41 -7.50
CA ASN A 172 0.52 18.81 -7.90
C ASN A 172 1.78 19.43 -7.31
N ALA A 173 2.10 19.14 -6.04
CA ALA A 173 3.31 19.61 -5.39
C ALA A 173 4.59 19.05 -6.04
N LEU A 174 4.57 17.79 -6.51
CA LEU A 174 5.70 17.20 -7.23
C LEU A 174 5.87 17.77 -8.64
N THR A 175 4.78 17.97 -9.38
CA THR A 175 4.84 18.42 -10.77
C THR A 175 5.05 19.92 -10.92
N SER A 176 4.72 20.71 -9.89
CA SER A 176 4.97 22.17 -9.89
C SER A 176 6.40 22.53 -9.47
N ALA A 177 7.17 21.56 -8.97
CA ALA A 177 8.54 21.76 -8.49
C ALA A 177 9.62 21.37 -9.52
N GLY A 178 9.22 20.86 -10.68
CA GLY A 178 10.10 20.52 -11.81
C GLY A 178 9.89 21.45 -12.99
#